data_AF-A0A8W8KZT7-F1
#
_entry.id   AF-A0A8W8KZT7-F1
#
_cell.length_a   1.000
_cell.length_b   1.000
_cell.length_c   1.000
_cell.angle_alpha   90.00
_cell.angle_beta   90.00
_cell.angle_gamma   90.00
#
_symmetry.space_group_name_H-M   'P 1'
#
loop_
_entity.id
_entity.type
_entity.pdbx_description
1 polymer ?
#
loop_
_entity_poly.entity_id
_entity_poly.type
_entity_poly.pdbx_seq_one_letter_code
_entity_poly.pdbx_strand_id
1 'polypeptide(L)'
;MHHCAIDSGVLHQQHKITLQNVFDVKTQCDKYVAGFWAIRPLTNKMISYAVGNVRAMIPEVYEEQKRLMRENNLDFEKRLVETIDCGIDPNVRKQRFNQQAEIIRQIINSIDEKGNADTNLSYFSEESDERLALQRFPIKDAKQKSDLIYRLKTESIENYLRKMDDTIKAEQGKFVPEYYTFKILTEIQSYHGDKNIIKQAMQLKEQIKEIVFADIETKYSMETSLEDLTYWEQDALIYMNAQRIWDSPKIRRRLFYIMMEASVDRKGKHLQKYGNKYQCNTKFYQKLKFLARYRSI
;
A
#
# COMPACT_ATOMS: atom_id res chain seq x y z
N MET A 1 10.07 8.39 -11.79
CA MET A 1 10.49 7.03 -11.34
C MET A 1 9.25 6.16 -11.20
N HIS A 2 9.29 4.90 -11.67
CA HIS A 2 8.20 3.93 -11.41
C HIS A 2 8.37 3.43 -9.96
N HIS A 3 7.34 3.56 -9.11
CA HIS A 3 7.37 3.25 -7.66
C HIS A 3 8.12 4.23 -6.72
N CYS A 4 8.17 5.51 -7.11
CA CYS A 4 8.82 6.59 -6.33
C CYS A 4 8.31 6.76 -4.88
N ALA A 5 7.10 6.32 -4.51
CA ALA A 5 6.61 6.40 -3.13
C ALA A 5 7.34 5.43 -2.17
N ILE A 6 7.74 4.27 -2.67
CA ILE A 6 8.54 3.30 -1.89
C ILE A 6 9.98 3.81 -1.82
N ASP A 7 10.52 4.31 -2.93
CA ASP A 7 11.90 4.76 -2.98
C ASP A 7 12.09 6.07 -2.19
N SER A 8 11.25 7.10 -2.40
CA SER A 8 11.31 8.35 -1.62
C SER A 8 11.03 8.14 -0.13
N GLY A 9 10.09 7.25 0.23
CA GLY A 9 9.81 6.88 1.61
C GLY A 9 11.01 6.18 2.26
N VAL A 10 11.67 5.27 1.55
CA VAL A 10 12.89 4.59 2.01
C VAL A 10 14.05 5.58 2.12
N LEU A 11 14.22 6.49 1.16
CA LEU A 11 15.29 7.50 1.15
C LEU A 11 15.14 8.53 2.27
N HIS A 12 13.91 8.97 2.52
CA HIS A 12 13.65 9.89 3.61
C HIS A 12 13.77 9.19 4.98
N GLN A 13 13.19 7.99 5.13
CA GLN A 13 13.25 7.24 6.40
C GLN A 13 14.65 6.75 6.75
N GLN A 14 15.43 6.26 5.78
CA GLN A 14 16.74 5.63 6.04
C GLN A 14 17.91 6.60 5.93
N HIS A 15 17.77 7.69 5.18
CA HIS A 15 18.91 8.53 4.82
C HIS A 15 18.63 10.03 4.98
N LYS A 16 17.45 10.42 5.48
CA LYS A 16 17.02 11.82 5.62
C LYS A 16 17.14 12.66 4.34
N ILE A 17 17.21 12.01 3.18
CA ILE A 17 17.23 12.64 1.87
C ILE A 17 15.81 13.12 1.58
N THR A 18 15.66 14.41 1.31
CA THR A 18 14.41 14.96 0.78
C THR A 18 14.65 15.36 -0.67
N LEU A 19 14.07 14.58 -1.57
CA LEU A 19 14.11 14.87 -2.99
C LEU A 19 13.33 16.17 -3.29
N GLN A 20 14.03 17.27 -3.53
CA GLN A 20 13.45 18.53 -4.00
C GLN A 20 13.58 18.62 -5.53
N ASN A 21 12.52 19.07 -6.21
CA ASN A 21 12.42 19.14 -7.69
C ASN A 21 12.55 17.81 -8.45
N VAL A 22 12.64 16.69 -7.74
CA VAL A 22 12.27 15.40 -8.31
C VAL A 22 10.79 15.48 -8.63
N PHE A 23 10.42 15.20 -9.89
CA PHE A 23 9.05 14.77 -10.19
C PHE A 23 8.85 13.43 -9.49
N ASP A 24 8.62 13.53 -8.19
CA ASP A 24 7.84 12.56 -7.50
C ASP A 24 6.50 12.59 -8.25
N VAL A 25 6.11 11.45 -8.81
CA VAL A 25 4.68 11.16 -8.87
C VAL A 25 4.23 10.84 -7.44
N LYS A 26 4.61 11.69 -6.47
CA LYS A 26 3.85 11.93 -5.26
C LYS A 26 2.52 12.33 -5.84
N THR A 27 1.55 11.48 -5.64
CA THR A 27 0.37 11.75 -4.80
C THR A 27 0.24 13.11 -4.07
N GLN A 28 0.89 14.20 -4.52
CA GLN A 28 0.38 15.57 -4.57
C GLN A 28 0.35 15.98 -6.05
N CYS A 29 -0.28 15.15 -6.87
CA CYS A 29 -0.62 15.57 -8.22
C CYS A 29 -1.79 16.52 -8.05
N ASP A 30 -1.51 17.82 -8.08
CA ASP A 30 -2.52 18.88 -8.15
C ASP A 30 -3.58 18.42 -9.15
N LYS A 31 -4.86 18.27 -8.76
CA LYS A 31 -5.84 17.50 -9.56
C LYS A 31 -5.95 17.99 -11.01
N TYR A 32 -5.60 19.25 -11.26
CA TYR A 32 -5.48 19.85 -12.59
C TYR A 32 -4.32 19.30 -13.43
N VAL A 33 -3.13 19.15 -12.83
CA VAL A 33 -1.95 18.53 -13.47
C VAL A 33 -2.13 17.01 -13.54
N ALA A 34 -2.77 16.41 -12.53
CA ALA A 34 -3.16 15.00 -12.52
C ALA A 34 -4.12 14.68 -13.66
N GLY A 35 -5.12 15.52 -13.92
CA GLY A 35 -6.05 15.37 -15.05
C GLY A 35 -5.33 15.33 -16.39
N PHE A 36 -4.31 16.17 -16.58
CA PHE A 36 -3.47 16.16 -17.79
C PHE A 36 -2.71 14.82 -17.94
N TRP A 37 -2.06 14.33 -16.88
CA TRP A 37 -1.31 13.07 -16.90
C TRP A 37 -2.18 11.80 -16.73
N ALA A 38 -3.46 11.95 -16.40
CA ALA A 38 -4.40 10.84 -16.23
C ALA A 38 -5.04 10.41 -17.56
N ILE A 39 -4.97 11.25 -18.60
CA ILE A 39 -5.43 10.92 -19.95
C ILE A 39 -4.69 9.69 -20.46
N ARG A 40 -5.45 8.70 -20.94
CA ARG A 40 -4.93 7.49 -21.60
C ARG A 40 -5.57 7.32 -22.98
N PRO A 41 -4.80 6.90 -24.00
CA PRO A 41 -3.34 6.68 -23.99
C PRO A 41 -2.53 7.99 -23.91
N LEU A 42 -1.26 7.89 -23.50
CA LEU A 42 -0.36 9.05 -23.43
C LEU A 42 0.03 9.53 -24.83
N THR A 43 0.16 10.84 -25.00
CA THR A 43 0.67 11.41 -26.26
C THR A 43 2.20 11.36 -26.33
N ASN A 44 2.78 11.37 -27.54
CA ASN A 44 4.24 11.40 -27.74
C ASN A 44 4.92 12.60 -27.05
N LYS A 45 4.22 13.74 -26.96
CA LYS A 45 4.71 14.93 -26.24
C LYS A 45 4.79 14.69 -24.73
N MET A 46 3.78 14.02 -24.16
CA MET A 46 3.80 13.62 -22.75
C MET A 46 4.91 12.61 -22.47
N ILE A 47 5.11 11.64 -23.37
CA ILE A 47 6.19 10.64 -23.27
C ILE A 47 7.56 11.32 -23.30
N SER A 48 7.82 12.18 -24.30
CA SER A 48 9.10 12.89 -24.44
C SER A 48 9.40 13.79 -23.23
N TYR A 49 8.39 14.50 -22.73
CA TYR A 49 8.53 15.32 -21.53
C TYR A 49 8.87 14.48 -20.28
N ALA A 50 8.19 13.35 -20.08
CA ALA A 50 8.47 12.44 -18.97
C ALA A 50 9.90 11.85 -19.04
N VAL A 51 10.37 11.49 -20.24
CA VAL A 51 11.74 10.99 -20.46
C VAL A 51 12.79 12.07 -20.14
N GLY A 52 12.53 13.31 -20.53
CA GLY A 52 13.41 14.45 -20.21
C GLY A 52 13.62 14.62 -18.71
N ASN A 53 12.53 14.59 -17.93
CA ASN A 53 12.59 14.73 -16.47
C ASN A 53 13.39 13.60 -15.81
N VAL A 54 13.22 12.36 -16.25
CA VAL A 54 13.97 11.23 -15.70
C VAL A 54 15.47 11.34 -16.00
N ARG A 55 15.83 11.77 -17.22
CA ARG A 55 17.25 11.93 -17.62
C ARG A 55 17.99 12.99 -16.81
N ALA A 56 17.33 14.11 -16.49
CA ALA A 56 17.92 15.17 -15.68
C ALA A 56 18.04 14.76 -14.20
N MET A 57 17.07 14.01 -13.70
CA MET A 57 16.90 13.75 -12.27
C MET A 57 17.75 12.57 -11.74
N ILE A 58 17.92 11.51 -12.52
CA ILE A 58 18.65 10.30 -12.06
C ILE A 58 20.07 10.63 -11.56
N PRO A 59 20.89 11.43 -12.26
CA PRO A 59 22.24 11.77 -11.80
C PRO A 59 22.26 12.49 -10.45
N GLU A 60 21.39 13.49 -10.27
CA GLU A 60 21.33 14.28 -9.04
C GLU A 60 20.87 13.44 -7.84
N VAL A 61 19.81 12.63 -8.05
CA VAL A 61 19.31 11.71 -7.01
C VAL A 61 20.37 10.68 -6.64
N TYR A 62 21.07 10.14 -7.62
CA TYR A 62 22.13 9.15 -7.39
C TYR A 62 23.27 9.72 -6.53
N GLU A 63 23.77 10.91 -6.87
CA GLU A 63 24.87 11.52 -6.12
C GLU A 63 24.44 11.92 -4.70
N GLU A 64 23.22 12.42 -4.52
CA GLU A 64 22.72 12.80 -3.20
C GLU A 64 22.49 11.57 -2.30
N GLN A 65 21.97 10.47 -2.86
CA GLN A 65 21.88 9.20 -2.14
C GLN A 65 23.24 8.69 -1.71
N LYS A 66 24.21 8.72 -2.62
CA LYS A 66 25.58 8.31 -2.34
C LYS A 66 26.22 9.17 -1.25
N ARG A 67 25.98 10.48 -1.26
CA ARG A 67 26.43 11.41 -0.21
C ARG A 67 25.84 11.05 1.16
N LEU A 68 24.51 10.96 1.25
CA LEU A 68 23.83 10.73 2.54
C LEU A 68 24.08 9.32 3.09
N MET A 69 24.29 8.32 2.24
CA MET A 69 24.73 7.00 2.70
C MET A 69 26.16 7.02 3.26
N ARG A 70 27.09 7.75 2.63
CA ARG A 70 28.44 7.94 3.18
C ARG A 70 28.43 8.65 4.53
N GLU A 71 27.60 9.68 4.68
CA GLU A 71 27.46 10.44 5.93
C GLU A 71 26.94 9.58 7.09
N ASN A 72 26.17 8.53 6.78
CA ASN A 72 25.65 7.59 7.78
C ASN A 72 26.49 6.30 7.89
N ASN A 73 27.70 6.27 7.34
CA ASN A 73 28.59 5.09 7.32
C ASN A 73 27.94 3.84 6.70
N LEU A 74 27.09 4.02 5.70
CA LEU A 74 26.43 2.95 4.97
C LEU A 74 27.11 2.71 3.62
N ASP A 75 27.26 1.43 3.26
CA ASP A 75 27.80 1.03 1.98
C ASP A 75 26.73 1.17 0.88
N PHE A 76 26.86 2.26 0.10
CA PHE A 76 25.95 2.60 -0.99
C PHE A 76 25.92 1.52 -2.08
N GLU A 77 27.07 1.00 -2.49
CA GLU A 77 27.15 0.03 -3.59
C GLU A 77 26.49 -1.28 -3.18
N LYS A 78 26.78 -1.76 -1.97
CA LYS A 78 26.14 -2.95 -1.42
C LYS A 78 24.62 -2.78 -1.32
N ARG A 79 24.14 -1.61 -0.88
CA ARG A 79 22.69 -1.34 -0.74
C ARG A 79 21.98 -1.23 -2.07
N LEU A 80 22.64 -0.65 -3.07
CA LEU A 80 22.12 -0.56 -4.42
C LEU A 80 21.99 -1.95 -5.04
N VAL A 81 23.04 -2.77 -4.95
CA VAL A 81 23.02 -4.17 -5.42
C VAL A 81 21.91 -4.95 -4.73
N GLU A 82 21.81 -4.89 -3.40
CA GLU A 82 20.74 -5.56 -2.64
C GLU A 82 19.34 -5.11 -3.11
N THR A 83 19.17 -3.82 -3.43
CA THR A 83 17.90 -3.28 -3.89
C THR A 83 17.53 -3.76 -5.30
N ILE A 84 18.50 -3.80 -6.21
CA ILE A 84 18.35 -4.36 -7.56
C ILE A 84 18.01 -5.85 -7.46
N ASP A 85 18.77 -6.60 -6.66
CA ASP A 85 18.57 -8.04 -6.48
C ASP A 85 17.20 -8.35 -5.86
N CYS A 86 16.70 -7.53 -4.93
CA CYS A 86 15.34 -7.67 -4.41
C CYS A 86 14.25 -7.43 -5.49
N GLY A 87 14.55 -6.65 -6.52
CA GLY A 87 13.67 -6.42 -7.66
C GLY A 87 13.65 -7.60 -8.65
N ILE A 88 14.78 -8.30 -8.78
CA ILE A 88 14.99 -9.35 -9.79
C ILE A 88 14.78 -10.76 -9.22
N ASP A 89 15.36 -11.07 -8.06
CA ASP A 89 15.34 -12.40 -7.44
C ASP A 89 14.30 -12.50 -6.31
N PRO A 90 13.23 -13.32 -6.48
CA PRO A 90 12.25 -13.57 -5.44
C PRO A 90 12.82 -14.13 -4.13
N ASN A 91 13.94 -14.86 -4.16
CA ASN A 91 14.58 -15.46 -2.98
C ASN A 91 15.29 -14.39 -2.15
N VAL A 92 16.09 -13.53 -2.79
CA VAL A 92 16.74 -12.39 -2.11
C VAL A 92 15.68 -11.49 -1.48
N ARG A 93 14.61 -11.20 -2.23
CA ARG A 93 13.47 -10.44 -1.70
C ARG A 93 12.86 -11.10 -0.47
N LYS A 94 12.65 -12.42 -0.48
CA LYS A 94 12.13 -13.19 0.67
C LYS A 94 13.09 -13.13 1.87
N GLN A 95 14.39 -13.25 1.64
CA GLN A 95 15.39 -13.14 2.71
C GLN A 95 15.36 -11.76 3.37
N ARG A 96 15.31 -10.68 2.58
CA ARG A 96 15.19 -9.31 3.10
C ARG A 96 13.92 -9.12 3.93
N PHE A 97 12.78 -9.64 3.47
CA PHE A 97 11.54 -9.62 4.27
C PHE A 97 11.70 -10.35 5.61
N ASN A 98 12.36 -11.50 5.63
CA ASN A 98 12.62 -12.24 6.88
C ASN A 98 13.54 -11.47 7.83
N GLN A 99 14.61 -10.86 7.30
CA GLN A 99 15.53 -10.04 8.10
C GLN A 99 14.82 -8.83 8.72
N GLN A 100 13.98 -8.14 7.95
CA GLN A 100 13.18 -7.02 8.47
C GLN A 100 12.20 -7.48 9.57
N ALA A 101 11.53 -8.62 9.37
CA ALA A 101 10.66 -9.18 10.39
C ALA A 101 11.42 -9.54 11.68
N GLU A 102 12.65 -10.02 11.57
CA GLU A 102 13.49 -10.33 12.72
C GLU A 102 13.93 -9.08 13.48
N ILE A 103 14.35 -8.02 12.78
CA ILE A 103 14.68 -6.72 13.40
C ILE A 103 13.47 -6.16 14.16
N ILE A 104 12.29 -6.19 13.54
CA ILE A 104 11.05 -5.75 14.19
C ILE A 104 10.81 -6.57 15.47
N ARG A 105 10.98 -7.89 15.44
CA ARG A 105 10.80 -8.75 16.62
C ARG A 105 11.78 -8.40 17.74
N GLN A 106 13.04 -8.14 17.41
CA GLN A 106 14.05 -7.75 18.39
C GLN A 106 13.69 -6.43 19.08
N ILE A 107 13.24 -5.44 18.32
CA ILE A 107 12.78 -4.15 18.87
C ILE A 107 11.55 -4.37 19.77
N ILE A 108 10.57 -5.13 19.31
CA ILE A 108 9.36 -5.46 20.10
C ILE A 108 9.72 -6.18 21.39
N ASN A 109 10.67 -7.13 21.37
CA ASN A 109 11.17 -7.79 22.58
C ASN A 109 11.83 -6.80 23.53
N SER A 110 12.67 -5.90 23.03
CA SER A 110 13.30 -4.86 23.85
C SER A 110 12.26 -3.93 24.51
N ILE A 111 11.20 -3.55 23.80
CA ILE A 111 10.10 -2.76 24.36
C ILE A 111 9.39 -3.56 25.48
N ASP A 112 9.12 -4.83 25.23
CA ASP A 112 8.43 -5.72 26.16
C ASP A 112 9.23 -5.96 27.45
N GLU A 113 10.55 -6.11 27.33
CA GLU A 113 11.46 -6.35 28.46
C GLU A 113 11.70 -5.11 29.31
N LYS A 114 11.77 -3.92 28.70
CA LYS A 114 12.10 -2.66 29.38
C LYS A 114 10.87 -1.87 29.81
N GLY A 115 9.74 -2.10 29.14
CA GLY A 115 8.50 -1.39 29.38
C GLY A 115 7.78 -1.88 30.64
N ASN A 116 6.83 -1.06 31.07
CA ASN A 116 5.98 -1.31 32.22
C ASN A 116 4.54 -0.85 31.93
N ALA A 117 3.65 -0.94 32.92
CA ALA A 117 2.26 -0.55 32.77
C ALA A 117 2.06 0.90 32.30
N ASP A 118 2.98 1.81 32.66
CA ASP A 118 2.91 3.24 32.34
C ASP A 118 3.57 3.61 31.00
N THR A 119 4.18 2.63 30.32
CA THR A 119 4.84 2.86 29.03
C THR A 119 3.80 3.15 27.96
N ASN A 120 3.83 4.34 27.36
CA ASN A 120 2.82 4.74 26.37
C ASN A 120 3.45 4.99 25.01
N LEU A 121 2.63 4.93 23.96
CA LEU A 121 3.11 5.10 22.59
C LEU A 121 3.75 6.49 22.37
N SER A 122 3.35 7.50 23.16
CA SER A 122 3.89 8.86 23.16
C SER A 122 5.34 8.96 23.66
N TYR A 123 5.87 7.94 24.35
CA TYR A 123 7.28 7.90 24.76
C TYR A 123 8.22 7.66 23.58
N PHE A 124 7.67 7.21 22.44
CA PHE A 124 8.40 6.99 21.21
C PHE A 124 8.10 8.13 20.23
N SER A 125 9.16 8.76 19.70
CA SER A 125 9.01 9.79 18.66
C SER A 125 8.44 9.16 17.38
N GLU A 126 7.80 9.98 16.52
CA GLU A 126 7.11 9.44 15.34
C GLU A 126 8.02 8.68 14.37
N GLU A 127 9.30 9.05 14.34
CA GLU A 127 10.32 8.45 13.47
C GLU A 127 11.22 7.44 14.20
N SER A 128 10.92 7.09 15.46
CA SER A 128 11.71 6.13 16.21
C SER A 128 11.52 4.70 15.67
N ASP A 129 12.56 3.87 15.83
CA ASP A 129 12.52 2.46 15.44
C ASP A 129 11.43 1.70 16.20
N GLU A 130 11.18 2.03 17.47
CA GLU A 130 10.10 1.46 18.27
C GLU A 130 8.73 1.78 17.69
N ARG A 131 8.49 3.06 17.33
CA ARG A 131 7.22 3.49 16.74
C ARG A 131 6.97 2.79 15.41
N LEU A 132 7.98 2.72 14.55
CA LEU A 132 7.90 2.05 13.25
C LEU A 132 7.75 0.53 13.40
N ALA A 133 8.43 -0.08 14.37
CA ALA A 133 8.30 -1.51 14.67
C ALA A 133 6.87 -1.82 15.13
N LEU A 134 6.29 -1.04 16.06
CA LEU A 134 4.91 -1.21 16.51
C LEU A 134 3.91 -1.04 15.35
N GLN A 135 4.11 -0.07 14.46
CA GLN A 135 3.27 0.09 13.26
C GLN A 135 3.31 -1.15 12.35
N ARG A 136 4.50 -1.72 12.14
CA ARG A 136 4.71 -2.85 11.21
C ARG A 136 4.45 -4.23 11.84
N PHE A 137 4.45 -4.34 13.17
CA PHE A 137 4.26 -5.62 13.85
C PHE A 137 2.82 -6.14 13.67
N PRO A 138 2.61 -7.42 13.29
CA PRO A 138 1.27 -7.94 13.04
C PRO A 138 0.38 -7.93 14.30
N ILE A 139 -0.88 -7.50 14.14
CA ILE A 139 -1.86 -7.39 15.25
C ILE A 139 -2.06 -8.73 15.96
N LYS A 140 -2.17 -9.81 15.17
CA LYS A 140 -2.32 -11.18 15.67
C LYS A 140 -1.14 -11.64 16.54
N ASP A 141 0.07 -11.16 16.22
CA ASP A 141 1.30 -11.54 16.92
C ASP A 141 1.45 -10.67 18.18
N ALA A 142 1.10 -9.38 18.10
CA ALA A 142 1.03 -8.47 19.26
C ALA A 142 0.12 -9.01 20.37
N LYS A 143 -1.05 -9.53 20.00
CA LYS A 143 -2.01 -10.13 20.94
C LYS A 143 -1.43 -11.35 21.67
N GLN A 144 -0.54 -12.09 21.04
CA GLN A 144 0.09 -13.29 21.64
C GLN A 144 1.36 -12.95 22.41
N LYS A 145 1.93 -11.75 22.21
CA LYS A 145 3.22 -11.36 22.77
C LYS A 145 3.12 -10.99 24.24
N SER A 146 2.36 -9.95 24.56
CA SER A 146 2.09 -9.51 25.92
C SER A 146 0.97 -8.47 25.93
N ASP A 147 0.37 -8.23 27.10
CA ASP A 147 -0.66 -7.18 27.27
C ASP A 147 -0.11 -5.79 26.98
N LEU A 148 1.16 -5.53 27.37
CA LEU A 148 1.85 -4.28 27.08
C LEU A 148 1.98 -4.05 25.57
N ILE A 149 2.51 -5.03 24.82
CA ILE A 149 2.70 -4.91 23.37
C ILE A 149 1.36 -4.83 22.65
N TYR A 150 0.34 -5.57 23.10
CA TYR A 150 -0.99 -5.48 22.51
C TYR A 150 -1.62 -4.10 22.75
N ARG A 151 -1.48 -3.52 23.94
CA ARG A 151 -1.94 -2.15 24.24
C ARG A 151 -1.23 -1.11 23.38
N LEU A 152 0.11 -1.13 23.32
CA LEU A 152 0.88 -0.21 22.48
C LEU A 152 0.54 -0.35 20.99
N LYS A 153 0.33 -1.59 20.52
CA LYS A 153 -0.14 -1.83 19.14
C LYS A 153 -1.53 -1.25 18.91
N THR A 154 -2.42 -1.34 19.89
CA THR A 154 -3.77 -0.77 19.84
C THR A 154 -3.70 0.75 19.74
N GLU A 155 -2.93 1.42 20.61
CA GLU A 155 -2.71 2.88 20.54
C GLU A 155 -2.15 3.30 19.16
N SER A 156 -1.24 2.49 18.59
CA SER A 156 -0.66 2.75 17.27
C SER A 156 -1.71 2.68 16.15
N ILE A 157 -2.62 1.71 16.22
CA ILE A 157 -3.74 1.56 15.29
C ILE A 157 -4.72 2.72 15.43
N GLU A 158 -5.11 3.09 16.66
CA GLU A 158 -6.01 4.22 16.88
C GLU A 158 -5.45 5.52 16.33
N ASN A 159 -4.16 5.77 16.55
CA ASN A 159 -3.47 6.92 15.98
C ASN A 159 -3.46 6.88 14.44
N TYR A 160 -3.22 5.71 13.83
CA TYR A 160 -3.28 5.54 12.37
C TYR A 160 -4.68 5.82 11.81
N LEU A 161 -5.73 5.25 12.42
CA LEU A 161 -7.12 5.45 11.99
C LEU A 161 -7.55 6.91 12.15
N ARG A 162 -7.14 7.57 13.24
CA ARG A 162 -7.42 9.00 13.47
C ARG A 162 -6.74 9.89 12.42
N LYS A 163 -5.44 9.72 12.20
CA LYS A 163 -4.70 10.48 11.19
C LYS A 163 -5.33 10.30 9.81
N MET A 164 -5.72 9.07 9.46
CA MET A 164 -6.40 8.78 8.19
C MET A 164 -7.76 9.49 8.08
N ASP A 165 -8.59 9.44 9.11
CA ASP A 165 -9.88 10.14 9.15
C ASP A 165 -9.72 11.65 9.00
N ASP A 166 -8.74 12.23 9.71
CA ASP A 166 -8.41 13.66 9.63
C ASP A 166 -7.94 14.05 8.22
N THR A 167 -7.07 13.26 7.60
CA THR A 167 -6.62 13.50 6.22
C THR A 167 -7.77 13.38 5.22
N ILE A 168 -8.65 12.38 5.35
CA ILE A 168 -9.83 12.25 4.49
C ILE A 168 -10.76 13.46 4.63
N LYS A 169 -10.96 13.97 5.85
CA LYS A 169 -11.78 15.17 6.08
C LYS A 169 -11.15 16.43 5.47
N ALA A 170 -9.83 16.56 5.57
CA ALA A 170 -9.10 17.71 5.03
C ALA A 170 -9.05 17.70 3.50
N GLU A 171 -8.77 16.54 2.89
CA GLU A 171 -8.56 16.41 1.44
C GLU A 171 -9.86 16.06 0.69
N GLN A 172 -10.85 15.50 1.38
CA GLN A 172 -12.15 15.09 0.85
C GLN A 172 -12.00 14.20 -0.39
N GLY A 173 -12.66 14.57 -1.50
CA GLY A 173 -12.55 13.85 -2.77
C GLY A 173 -11.14 13.86 -3.36
N LYS A 174 -10.18 14.61 -2.82
CA LYS A 174 -8.77 14.61 -3.27
C LYS A 174 -7.87 13.64 -2.50
N PHE A 175 -8.40 12.97 -1.50
CA PHE A 175 -7.66 11.98 -0.74
C PHE A 175 -7.08 10.88 -1.63
N VAL A 176 -5.78 10.63 -1.51
CA VAL A 176 -5.12 9.52 -2.21
C VAL A 176 -4.64 8.47 -1.21
N PRO A 177 -5.11 7.22 -1.30
CA PRO A 177 -4.70 6.18 -0.36
C PRO A 177 -3.22 5.84 -0.49
N GLU A 178 -2.55 5.66 0.66
CA GLU A 178 -1.20 5.11 0.70
C GLU A 178 -1.19 3.63 0.28
N TYR A 179 -0.01 3.18 -0.14
CA TYR A 179 0.23 1.77 -0.44
C TYR A 179 -0.08 0.90 0.80
N TYR A 180 -0.78 -0.21 0.58
CA TYR A 180 -1.31 -1.12 1.63
C TYR A 180 -2.45 -0.61 2.52
N THR A 181 -3.00 0.61 2.32
CA THR A 181 -4.12 1.12 3.11
C THR A 181 -5.26 0.10 3.25
N PHE A 182 -5.74 -0.44 2.12
CA PHE A 182 -6.81 -1.44 2.14
C PHE A 182 -6.43 -2.75 2.84
N LYS A 183 -5.15 -3.16 2.73
CA LYS A 183 -4.64 -4.35 3.41
C LYS A 183 -4.61 -4.15 4.93
N ILE A 184 -4.06 -3.04 5.40
CA ILE A 184 -3.99 -2.70 6.83
C ILE A 184 -5.39 -2.64 7.44
N LEU A 185 -6.33 -1.92 6.80
CA LEU A 185 -7.71 -1.85 7.25
C LEU A 185 -8.37 -3.23 7.29
N THR A 186 -8.07 -4.11 6.33
CA THR A 186 -8.58 -5.49 6.32
C THR A 186 -8.00 -6.33 7.44
N GLU A 187 -6.72 -6.16 7.77
CA GLU A 187 -6.06 -6.86 8.87
C GLU A 187 -6.65 -6.42 10.22
N ILE A 188 -6.86 -5.11 10.42
CA ILE A 188 -7.53 -4.56 11.61
C ILE A 188 -8.94 -5.18 11.75
N GLN A 189 -9.73 -5.20 10.67
CA GLN A 189 -11.07 -5.79 10.67
C GLN A 189 -11.08 -7.29 11.00
N SER A 190 -10.02 -8.01 10.65
CA SER A 190 -9.98 -9.47 10.77
C SER A 190 -9.40 -9.94 12.11
N TYR A 191 -8.49 -9.17 12.71
CA TYR A 191 -7.66 -9.64 13.82
C TYR A 191 -7.75 -8.77 15.08
N HIS A 192 -8.28 -7.55 15.01
CA HIS A 192 -8.42 -6.70 16.18
C HIS A 192 -9.48 -7.23 17.15
N GLY A 193 -9.28 -7.06 18.47
CA GLY A 193 -10.24 -7.52 19.49
C GLY A 193 -11.37 -6.52 19.79
N ASP A 194 -11.09 -5.22 19.64
CA ASP A 194 -12.05 -4.14 19.92
C ASP A 194 -13.02 -3.90 18.74
N LYS A 195 -14.33 -3.99 19.03
CA LYS A 195 -15.41 -3.80 18.06
C LYS A 195 -15.51 -2.36 17.54
N ASN A 196 -15.17 -1.35 18.34
CA ASN A 196 -15.19 0.05 17.92
C ASN A 196 -14.09 0.32 16.91
N ILE A 197 -12.87 -0.18 17.16
CA ILE A 197 -11.74 -0.08 16.24
C ILE A 197 -12.05 -0.83 14.92
N ILE A 198 -12.64 -2.03 15.00
CA ILE A 198 -13.10 -2.77 13.82
C ILE A 198 -14.11 -1.93 13.03
N LYS A 199 -15.13 -1.38 13.70
CA LYS A 199 -16.18 -0.57 13.06
C LYS A 199 -15.60 0.67 12.39
N GLN A 200 -14.69 1.38 13.05
CA GLN A 200 -14.00 2.54 12.50
C GLN A 200 -13.19 2.17 11.25
N ALA A 201 -12.41 1.08 11.31
CA ALA A 201 -11.66 0.59 10.16
C ALA A 201 -12.57 0.14 9.00
N MET A 202 -13.77 -0.39 9.28
CA MET A 202 -14.78 -0.68 8.26
C MET A 202 -15.30 0.61 7.60
N GLN A 203 -15.66 1.61 8.40
CA GLN A 203 -16.20 2.88 7.92
C GLN A 203 -15.18 3.61 7.03
N LEU A 204 -13.93 3.75 7.49
CA LEU A 204 -12.86 4.37 6.72
C LEU A 204 -12.61 3.61 5.42
N LYS A 205 -12.60 2.26 5.46
CA LYS A 205 -12.43 1.46 4.26
C LYS A 205 -13.55 1.70 3.24
N GLU A 206 -14.81 1.80 3.66
CA GLU A 206 -15.92 2.11 2.76
C GLU A 206 -15.82 3.53 2.20
N GLN A 207 -15.51 4.53 3.02
CA GLN A 207 -15.33 5.91 2.58
C GLN A 207 -14.22 6.04 1.53
N ILE A 208 -13.06 5.43 1.78
CA ILE A 208 -11.94 5.44 0.85
C ILE A 208 -12.32 4.76 -0.47
N LYS A 209 -13.05 3.64 -0.44
CA LYS A 209 -13.52 3.00 -1.67
C LYS A 209 -14.39 3.94 -2.50
N GLU A 210 -15.34 4.65 -1.90
CA GLU A 210 -16.20 5.55 -2.66
C GLU A 210 -15.44 6.75 -3.25
N ILE A 211 -14.43 7.28 -2.53
CA ILE A 211 -13.52 8.31 -3.09
C ILE A 211 -12.80 7.74 -4.32
N VAL A 212 -12.18 6.56 -4.18
CA VAL A 212 -11.46 5.90 -5.27
C VAL A 212 -12.38 5.57 -6.45
N PHE A 213 -13.60 5.13 -6.19
CA PHE A 213 -14.54 4.81 -7.24
C PHE A 213 -15.03 6.04 -8.01
N ALA A 214 -15.25 7.17 -7.32
CA ALA A 214 -15.57 8.44 -7.98
C ALA A 214 -14.42 8.90 -8.89
N ASP A 215 -13.17 8.73 -8.45
CA ASP A 215 -12.00 8.99 -9.28
C ASP A 215 -11.94 8.05 -10.50
N ILE A 216 -12.20 6.74 -10.33
CA ILE A 216 -12.26 5.78 -11.45
C ILE A 216 -13.30 6.22 -12.49
N GLU A 217 -14.47 6.65 -12.03
CA GLU A 217 -15.61 7.00 -12.89
C GLU A 217 -15.42 8.27 -13.69
N THR A 218 -14.58 9.17 -13.20
CA THR A 218 -14.24 10.43 -13.88
C THR A 218 -13.02 10.28 -14.78
N LYS A 219 -12.09 9.38 -14.44
CA LYS A 219 -10.79 9.23 -15.11
C LYS A 219 -10.81 8.28 -16.30
N TYR A 220 -11.64 7.24 -16.26
CA TYR A 220 -11.54 6.10 -17.19
C TYR A 220 -12.75 5.96 -18.11
N SER A 221 -12.54 5.25 -19.21
CA SER A 221 -13.53 4.98 -20.25
C SER A 221 -13.71 3.48 -20.48
N MET A 222 -14.70 3.11 -21.29
CA MET A 222 -15.03 1.70 -21.57
C MET A 222 -13.90 0.95 -22.30
N GLU A 223 -12.85 1.63 -22.73
CA GLU A 223 -11.69 1.09 -23.42
C GLU A 223 -10.50 0.86 -22.48
N THR A 224 -10.53 1.43 -21.27
CA THR A 224 -9.43 1.36 -20.29
C THR A 224 -9.03 -0.08 -19.96
N SER A 225 -7.73 -0.36 -19.92
CA SER A 225 -7.18 -1.66 -19.51
C SER A 225 -6.81 -1.67 -18.02
N LEU A 226 -6.56 -2.84 -17.43
CA LEU A 226 -6.19 -2.93 -16.01
C LEU A 226 -4.82 -2.31 -15.72
N GLU A 227 -3.93 -2.31 -16.69
CA GLU A 227 -2.57 -1.78 -16.58
C GLU A 227 -2.57 -0.26 -16.39
N ASP A 228 -3.63 0.41 -16.82
CA ASP A 228 -3.83 1.86 -16.63
C ASP A 228 -4.28 2.22 -15.21
N LEU A 229 -4.70 1.23 -14.41
CA LEU A 229 -5.15 1.44 -13.02
C LEU A 229 -3.97 1.40 -12.06
N THR A 230 -3.96 2.37 -11.16
CA THR A 230 -3.09 2.38 -9.99
C THR A 230 -3.40 1.20 -9.05
N TYR A 231 -2.45 0.89 -8.18
CA TYR A 231 -2.59 -0.21 -7.22
C TYR A 231 -3.81 -0.05 -6.28
N TRP A 232 -4.10 1.17 -5.82
CA TRP A 232 -5.23 1.42 -4.92
C TRP A 232 -6.59 1.38 -5.64
N GLU A 233 -6.64 1.77 -6.92
CA GLU A 233 -7.84 1.57 -7.77
C GLU A 233 -8.12 0.08 -7.95
N GLN A 234 -7.08 -0.71 -8.23
CA GLN A 234 -7.19 -2.17 -8.32
C GLN A 234 -7.61 -2.80 -6.98
N ASP A 235 -7.04 -2.36 -5.86
CA ASP A 235 -7.42 -2.83 -4.53
C ASP A 235 -8.89 -2.49 -4.21
N ALA A 236 -9.35 -1.26 -4.50
CA ALA A 236 -10.74 -0.87 -4.29
C ALA A 236 -11.71 -1.78 -5.07
N LEU A 237 -11.39 -2.10 -6.34
CA LEU A 237 -12.15 -3.05 -7.14
C LEU A 237 -12.10 -4.48 -6.54
N ILE A 238 -10.93 -4.95 -6.07
CA ILE A 238 -10.79 -6.23 -5.36
C ILE A 238 -11.65 -6.27 -4.10
N TYR A 239 -11.85 -5.15 -3.40
CA TYR A 239 -12.66 -5.07 -2.18
C TYR A 239 -14.11 -4.62 -2.41
N MET A 240 -14.51 -4.44 -3.66
CA MET A 240 -15.89 -4.11 -4.02
C MET A 240 -16.84 -5.24 -3.62
N ASN A 241 -18.04 -4.89 -3.13
CA ASN A 241 -19.07 -5.87 -2.84
C ASN A 241 -19.73 -6.33 -4.16
N ALA A 242 -19.60 -7.62 -4.48
CA ALA A 242 -20.16 -8.19 -5.70
C ALA A 242 -21.68 -8.00 -5.79
N GLN A 243 -22.39 -7.97 -4.66
CA GLN A 243 -23.86 -7.77 -4.65
C GLN A 243 -24.29 -6.38 -5.12
N ARG A 244 -23.42 -5.38 -4.97
CA ARG A 244 -23.71 -3.98 -5.35
C ARG A 244 -23.18 -3.61 -6.73
N ILE A 245 -22.62 -4.58 -7.45
CA ILE A 245 -22.01 -4.29 -8.74
C ILE A 245 -23.03 -3.79 -9.75
N TRP A 246 -24.22 -4.36 -9.77
CA TRP A 246 -25.24 -4.03 -10.77
C TRP A 246 -25.71 -2.59 -10.68
N ASP A 247 -25.74 -2.03 -9.47
CA ASP A 247 -26.11 -0.65 -9.21
C ASP A 247 -24.97 0.34 -9.49
N SER A 248 -23.78 -0.16 -9.81
CA SER A 248 -22.62 0.68 -10.07
C SER A 248 -22.59 1.22 -11.50
N PRO A 249 -21.98 2.39 -11.74
CA PRO A 249 -21.75 2.93 -13.07
C PRO A 249 -21.06 1.95 -14.03
N LYS A 250 -21.39 2.03 -15.33
CA LYS A 250 -20.96 1.09 -16.38
C LYS A 250 -19.45 0.87 -16.38
N ILE A 251 -18.68 1.94 -16.23
CA ILE A 251 -17.22 1.90 -16.20
C ILE A 251 -16.67 1.11 -15.00
N ARG A 252 -17.16 1.41 -13.79
CA ARG A 252 -16.80 0.69 -12.56
C ARG A 252 -17.09 -0.80 -12.68
N ARG A 253 -18.27 -1.16 -13.21
CA ARG A 253 -18.66 -2.55 -13.45
C ARG A 253 -17.70 -3.25 -14.38
N ARG A 254 -17.43 -2.66 -15.55
CA ARG A 254 -16.51 -3.26 -16.54
C ARG A 254 -15.13 -3.49 -15.94
N LEU A 255 -14.53 -2.49 -15.29
CA LEU A 255 -13.20 -2.62 -14.70
C LEU A 255 -13.15 -3.67 -13.59
N PHE A 256 -14.22 -3.78 -12.79
CA PHE A 256 -14.34 -4.89 -11.83
C PHE A 256 -14.34 -6.25 -12.52
N TYR A 257 -15.10 -6.43 -13.61
CA TYR A 257 -15.16 -7.71 -14.32
C TYR A 257 -13.80 -8.12 -14.86
N ILE A 258 -13.09 -7.20 -15.52
CA ILE A 258 -11.74 -7.47 -16.05
C ILE A 258 -10.80 -7.81 -14.88
N MET A 259 -10.90 -7.09 -13.76
CA MET A 259 -10.09 -7.38 -12.57
C MET A 259 -10.37 -8.77 -11.98
N MET A 260 -11.62 -9.21 -12.03
CA MET A 260 -12.01 -10.54 -11.59
C MET A 260 -11.51 -11.63 -12.54
N GLU A 261 -11.56 -11.41 -13.85
CA GLU A 261 -11.01 -12.33 -14.86
C GLU A 261 -9.50 -12.50 -14.68
N ALA A 262 -8.75 -11.40 -14.62
CA ALA A 262 -7.32 -11.44 -14.34
C ALA A 262 -6.99 -12.12 -12.99
N SER A 263 -7.86 -11.99 -12.00
CA SER A 263 -7.71 -12.68 -10.71
C SER A 263 -7.98 -14.18 -10.81
N VAL A 264 -8.98 -14.61 -11.59
CA VAL A 264 -9.25 -16.03 -11.89
C VAL A 264 -8.07 -16.65 -12.62
N ASP A 265 -7.54 -16.00 -13.65
CA ASP A 265 -6.41 -16.51 -14.43
C ASP A 265 -5.16 -16.69 -13.58
N ARG A 266 -4.82 -15.69 -12.77
CA ARG A 266 -3.68 -15.79 -11.82
C ARG A 266 -3.87 -16.97 -10.87
N LYS A 267 -5.06 -17.15 -10.33
CA LYS A 267 -5.39 -18.25 -9.41
C LYS A 267 -5.37 -19.61 -10.12
N GLY A 268 -5.80 -19.68 -11.39
CA GLY A 268 -5.69 -20.86 -12.24
C GLY A 268 -4.24 -21.29 -12.44
N LYS A 269 -3.35 -20.33 -12.76
CA LYS A 269 -1.90 -20.58 -12.87
C LYS A 269 -1.31 -21.08 -11.55
N HIS A 270 -1.72 -20.52 -10.41
CA HIS A 270 -1.29 -21.00 -9.09
C HIS A 270 -1.80 -22.41 -8.78
N LEU A 271 -3.05 -22.72 -9.11
CA LEU A 271 -3.60 -24.05 -8.94
C LEU A 271 -2.84 -25.08 -9.79
N GLN A 272 -2.49 -24.74 -11.04
CA GLN A 272 -1.64 -25.60 -11.88
C GLN A 272 -0.25 -25.81 -11.28
N LYS A 273 0.36 -24.76 -10.73
CA LYS A 273 1.71 -24.83 -10.15
C LYS A 273 1.77 -25.60 -8.82
N TYR A 274 0.79 -25.43 -7.96
CA TYR A 274 0.83 -25.92 -6.57
C TYR A 274 -0.17 -27.06 -6.30
N GLY A 275 -1.03 -27.40 -7.26
CA GLY A 275 -2.03 -28.46 -7.17
C GLY A 275 -2.95 -28.30 -5.95
N ASN A 276 -3.26 -29.42 -5.32
CA ASN A 276 -4.19 -29.49 -4.17
C ASN A 276 -3.72 -28.72 -2.93
N LYS A 277 -2.46 -28.26 -2.88
CA LYS A 277 -1.97 -27.41 -1.80
C LYS A 277 -2.42 -25.95 -1.94
N TYR A 278 -2.94 -25.56 -3.10
CA TYR A 278 -3.46 -24.21 -3.34
C TYR A 278 -4.93 -24.10 -2.97
N GLN A 279 -5.25 -23.22 -2.03
CA GLN A 279 -6.62 -22.88 -1.68
C GLN A 279 -6.85 -21.38 -1.82
N CYS A 280 -7.96 -21.01 -2.47
CA CYS A 280 -8.38 -19.62 -2.48
C CYS A 280 -9.11 -19.27 -1.18
N ASN A 281 -9.09 -17.99 -0.80
CA ASN A 281 -9.88 -17.53 0.34
C ASN A 281 -11.40 -17.64 0.05
N THR A 282 -12.20 -17.83 1.10
CA THR A 282 -13.67 -17.97 1.01
C THR A 282 -14.33 -16.79 0.30
N LYS A 283 -13.84 -15.56 0.55
CA LYS A 283 -14.38 -14.34 -0.07
C LYS A 283 -14.25 -14.37 -1.59
N PHE A 284 -13.14 -14.88 -2.13
CA PHE A 284 -12.96 -15.03 -3.57
C PHE A 284 -13.95 -16.04 -4.16
N TYR A 285 -14.16 -17.19 -3.50
CA TYR A 285 -15.15 -18.17 -3.95
C TYR A 285 -16.58 -17.61 -3.92
N GLN A 286 -16.94 -16.83 -2.90
CA GLN A 286 -18.24 -16.16 -2.82
C GLN A 286 -18.45 -15.20 -4.00
N LYS A 287 -17.43 -14.39 -4.34
CA LYS A 287 -17.47 -13.50 -5.51
C LYS A 287 -17.61 -14.30 -6.81
N LEU A 288 -16.81 -15.35 -6.98
CA LEU A 288 -16.87 -16.18 -8.18
C LEU A 288 -18.24 -16.85 -8.34
N LYS A 289 -18.80 -17.41 -7.26
CA LYS A 289 -20.16 -17.98 -7.26
C LYS A 289 -21.22 -16.97 -7.63
N PHE A 290 -21.11 -15.74 -7.11
CA PHE A 290 -22.01 -14.65 -7.49
C PHE A 290 -21.89 -14.37 -9.00
N LEU A 291 -20.68 -14.12 -9.50
CA LEU A 291 -20.48 -13.77 -10.91
C LEU A 291 -20.89 -14.91 -11.87
N ALA A 292 -20.67 -16.17 -11.49
CA ALA A 292 -21.07 -17.33 -12.27
C ALA A 292 -22.61 -17.46 -12.38
N ARG A 293 -23.36 -17.06 -11.34
CA ARG A 293 -24.84 -17.08 -11.36
C ARG A 293 -25.45 -15.99 -12.23
N TYR A 294 -24.73 -14.89 -12.45
CA TYR A 294 -25.25 -13.73 -13.18
C TYR A 294 -24.53 -13.47 -14.51
N ARG A 295 -23.79 -14.45 -15.04
CA ARG A 295 -23.19 -14.45 -16.39
C ARG A 295 -24.19 -14.83 -17.51
N SER A 296 -25.49 -14.86 -17.21
CA SER A 296 -26.56 -15.28 -18.12
C SER A 296 -27.30 -14.13 -18.80
N ILE A 297 -26.71 -12.94 -18.91
CA ILE A 297 -27.29 -11.78 -19.63
C ILE A 297 -26.22 -11.17 -20.53
#